data_AF-A0A4V1FFC2-F1
#
_entry.id   AF-A0A4V1FFC2-F1
#
_cell.length_a   1.000
_cell.length_b   1.000
_cell.length_c   1.000
_cell.angle_alpha   90.00
_cell.angle_beta   90.00
_cell.angle_gamma   90.00
#
_symmetry.space_group_name_H-M   'P 1'
#
loop_
_entity.id
_entity.type
_entity.pdbx_description
1 polymer ?
#
loop_
_entity_poly.entity_id
_entity_poly.type
_entity_poly.pdbx_seq_one_letter_code
_entity_poly.pdbx_strand_id
1 'polypeptide(L)'
;MEGCLNCHSSPCTCIQPKDLFGSPFYCQKRIRTRKFASPNSPLDKEELDDLQSCIEGANDLLRSLGNQRDEENTRQLQLHFLEMRGEIVSADIICECESGDAEESSNILQNDRIMFRNFCLNGKIANAGRDFLQINQNGSAVFILYKNLLSIKKDDCKEEFELDPEFIDAEKNLRRQLAFNFGEFVSKNPNFINLFFGIPLFFMLGQFCGKDIVIVTAQGQFKGTLSGVDEDSIELVNKKGKFHLEFDEVCYLKVFNLK
;
A
#
# COMPACT_ATOMS: atom_id res chain seq x y z
N MET A 1 44.14 18.36 -11.23
CA MET A 1 44.02 16.95 -11.65
C MET A 1 44.19 16.12 -10.41
N GLU A 2 43.07 15.77 -9.78
CA GLU A 2 43.08 15.03 -8.52
C GLU A 2 43.47 13.58 -8.80
N GLY A 3 44.54 13.10 -8.15
CA GLY A 3 44.98 11.72 -8.28
C GLY A 3 43.94 10.76 -7.71
N CYS A 4 43.93 9.53 -8.21
CA CYS A 4 43.03 8.47 -7.71
C CYS A 4 43.15 8.33 -6.18
N LEU A 5 42.02 8.38 -5.45
CA LEU A 5 42.00 8.28 -3.98
C LEU A 5 42.60 6.98 -3.41
N ASN A 6 42.78 5.94 -4.24
CA ASN A 6 43.33 4.65 -3.82
C ASN A 6 44.82 4.47 -4.11
N CYS A 7 45.38 5.11 -5.13
CA CYS A 7 46.78 4.90 -5.52
C CYS A 7 47.56 6.19 -5.78
N HIS A 8 46.87 7.34 -5.73
CA HIS A 8 47.38 8.69 -5.93
C HIS A 8 48.22 8.89 -7.19
N SER A 9 48.15 7.98 -8.16
CA SER A 9 48.89 8.04 -9.42
C SER A 9 48.01 8.54 -10.57
N SER A 10 48.63 9.26 -11.51
CA SER A 10 48.03 9.66 -12.78
C SER A 10 48.95 9.27 -13.93
N PRO A 11 48.52 8.39 -14.86
CA PRO A 11 47.21 7.73 -14.95
C PRO A 11 47.05 6.52 -14.01
N CYS A 12 45.83 6.26 -13.51
CA CYS A 12 45.50 5.10 -12.66
C CYS A 12 44.84 3.99 -13.49
N THR A 13 45.26 2.75 -13.26
CA THR A 13 44.74 1.50 -13.87
C THR A 13 43.85 0.71 -12.91
N CYS A 14 43.40 1.35 -11.84
CA CYS A 14 42.68 0.74 -10.74
C CYS A 14 41.28 0.30 -11.20
N ILE A 15 40.98 -1.00 -11.12
CA ILE A 15 39.65 -1.54 -11.41
C ILE A 15 38.68 -0.97 -10.38
N GLN A 16 37.73 -0.13 -10.79
CA GLN A 16 36.68 0.31 -9.90
C GLN A 16 35.87 -0.91 -9.42
N PRO A 17 35.68 -1.12 -8.11
CA PRO A 17 34.99 -2.29 -7.61
C PRO A 17 33.53 -2.27 -8.10
N LYS A 18 33.15 -3.30 -8.87
CA LYS A 18 31.74 -3.61 -9.16
C LYS A 18 31.05 -3.93 -7.85
N ASP A 19 30.14 -3.04 -7.49
CA ASP A 19 29.06 -3.12 -6.50
C ASP A 19 29.26 -4.04 -5.27
N LEU A 20 29.64 -3.42 -4.15
CA LEU A 20 29.88 -4.06 -2.84
C LEU A 20 29.07 -3.40 -1.71
N PHE A 21 27.78 -3.10 -1.91
CA PHE A 21 26.86 -2.68 -0.82
C PHE A 21 27.31 -1.49 0.07
N GLY A 22 28.26 -0.68 -0.40
CA GLY A 22 28.71 0.53 0.30
C GLY A 22 29.74 0.26 1.38
N SER A 23 30.31 -0.95 1.41
CA SER A 23 31.47 -1.26 2.24
C SER A 23 32.72 -0.58 1.67
N PRO A 24 33.48 0.20 2.45
CA PRO A 24 34.83 0.67 2.06
C PRO A 24 35.84 -0.48 2.01
N PHE A 25 35.48 -1.66 2.54
CA PHE A 25 36.32 -2.83 2.55
C PHE A 25 36.15 -3.63 1.26
N TYR A 26 37.28 -3.90 0.60
CA TYR A 26 37.38 -4.92 -0.43
C TYR A 26 36.96 -6.26 0.17
N CYS A 27 35.76 -6.71 -0.21
CA CYS A 27 35.30 -8.03 0.19
C CYS A 27 36.33 -9.05 -0.32
N GLN A 28 36.89 -9.84 0.59
CA GLN A 28 37.80 -10.91 0.20
C GLN A 28 37.09 -11.78 -0.84
N LYS A 29 37.81 -12.21 -1.89
CA LYS A 29 37.23 -13.07 -2.93
C LYS A 29 36.51 -14.22 -2.24
N ARG A 30 35.18 -14.28 -2.41
CA ARG A 30 34.34 -15.32 -1.84
C ARG A 30 35.01 -16.64 -2.18
N ILE A 31 35.48 -17.35 -1.16
CA ILE A 31 36.01 -18.70 -1.34
C ILE A 31 34.87 -19.45 -2.02
N ARG A 32 35.11 -20.03 -3.20
CA ARG A 32 34.12 -20.87 -3.86
C ARG A 32 33.87 -22.07 -2.97
N THR A 33 32.94 -21.93 -2.02
CA THR A 33 32.33 -23.06 -1.36
C THR A 33 31.65 -23.86 -2.45
N ARG A 34 32.01 -25.13 -2.58
CA ARG A 34 31.25 -26.04 -3.42
C ARG A 34 29.81 -25.95 -2.94
N LYS A 35 28.91 -25.55 -3.84
CA LYS A 35 27.47 -25.72 -3.63
C LYS A 35 27.26 -27.22 -3.68
N PHE A 36 27.31 -27.85 -2.53
CA PHE A 36 26.83 -29.21 -2.40
C PHE A 36 25.33 -29.13 -2.61
N ALA A 37 24.80 -29.90 -3.55
CA ALA A 37 23.39 -30.24 -3.50
C ALA A 37 23.12 -30.78 -2.09
N SER A 38 21.93 -30.53 -1.56
CA SER A 38 21.47 -31.27 -0.38
C SER A 38 21.80 -32.74 -0.64
N PRO A 39 22.54 -33.43 0.26
CA PRO A 39 22.98 -34.82 0.03
C PRO A 39 21.84 -35.80 -0.25
N ASN A 40 20.60 -35.34 -0.06
CA ASN A 40 19.37 -36.13 -0.17
C ASN A 40 18.45 -35.68 -1.30
N SER A 41 18.89 -34.84 -2.27
CA SER A 41 18.06 -34.61 -3.46
C SER A 41 18.33 -35.69 -4.50
N PRO A 42 17.36 -36.57 -4.82
CA PRO A 42 17.51 -37.58 -5.87
C PRO A 42 17.37 -37.00 -7.28
N LEU A 43 17.09 -35.69 -7.41
CA LEU A 43 16.78 -35.02 -8.67
C LEU A 43 18.00 -34.30 -9.26
N ASP A 44 18.08 -34.29 -10.59
CA ASP A 44 19.09 -33.55 -11.32
C ASP A 44 18.87 -32.03 -11.18
N LYS A 45 19.91 -31.26 -11.44
CA LYS A 45 19.93 -29.82 -11.12
C LYS A 45 18.86 -29.01 -11.88
N GLU A 46 18.59 -29.38 -13.13
CA GLU A 46 17.56 -28.75 -13.97
C GLU A 46 16.16 -29.06 -13.44
N GLU A 47 15.92 -30.32 -13.06
CA GLU A 47 14.65 -30.77 -12.45
C GLU A 47 14.41 -30.11 -11.08
N LEU A 48 15.47 -29.84 -10.32
CA LEU A 48 15.39 -29.11 -9.05
C LEU A 48 14.99 -27.64 -9.26
N ASP A 49 15.61 -26.96 -10.23
CA ASP A 49 15.31 -25.56 -10.53
C ASP A 49 13.85 -25.43 -11.02
N ASP A 50 13.40 -26.37 -11.86
CA ASP A 50 12.01 -26.44 -12.33
C ASP A 50 11.02 -26.73 -11.19
N LEU A 51 11.33 -27.71 -10.33
CA LEU A 51 10.50 -28.03 -9.17
C LEU A 51 10.40 -26.83 -8.22
N GLN A 52 11.51 -26.10 -8.01
CA GLN A 52 11.54 -24.95 -7.14
C GLN A 52 10.72 -23.79 -7.72
N SER A 53 10.79 -23.55 -9.03
CA SER A 53 9.93 -22.59 -9.73
C SER A 53 8.44 -22.98 -9.63
N CYS A 54 8.11 -24.27 -9.75
CA CYS A 54 6.75 -24.76 -9.55
C CYS A 54 6.27 -24.58 -8.10
N ILE A 55 7.13 -24.81 -7.11
CA ILE A 55 6.79 -24.61 -5.69
C ILE A 55 6.54 -23.14 -5.39
N GLU A 56 7.37 -22.24 -5.93
CA GLU A 56 7.18 -20.78 -5.80
C GLU A 56 5.86 -20.35 -6.44
N GLY A 57 5.59 -20.76 -7.68
CA GLY A 57 4.33 -20.48 -8.36
C GLY A 57 3.11 -21.04 -7.62
N ALA A 58 3.19 -22.27 -7.11
CA ALA A 58 2.13 -22.87 -6.32
C ALA A 58 1.93 -22.15 -4.97
N ASN A 59 3.00 -21.70 -4.31
CA ASN A 59 2.90 -20.92 -3.08
C ASN A 59 2.28 -19.54 -3.32
N ASP A 60 2.59 -18.88 -4.43
CA ASP A 60 1.95 -17.61 -4.80
C ASP A 60 0.46 -17.80 -5.14
N LEU A 61 0.13 -18.93 -5.77
CA LEU A 61 -1.26 -19.32 -6.04
C LEU A 61 -2.02 -19.69 -4.75
N LEU A 62 -1.38 -20.39 -3.82
CA LEU A 62 -1.95 -20.71 -2.51
C LEU A 62 -2.05 -19.47 -1.61
N ARG A 63 -1.16 -18.49 -1.75
CA ARG A 63 -1.30 -17.18 -1.10
C ARG A 63 -2.49 -16.39 -1.64
N SER A 64 -2.75 -16.48 -2.96
CA SER A 64 -3.89 -15.80 -3.58
C SER A 64 -5.24 -16.51 -3.36
N LEU A 65 -5.26 -17.85 -3.28
CA LEU A 65 -6.48 -18.64 -3.09
C LEU A 65 -6.77 -19.02 -1.62
N GLY A 66 -5.74 -19.08 -0.77
CA GLY A 66 -5.82 -19.63 0.58
C GLY A 66 -6.29 -18.66 1.66
N ASN A 67 -6.45 -17.38 1.35
CA ASN A 67 -7.02 -16.43 2.30
C ASN A 67 -8.54 -16.37 2.10
N GLN A 68 -9.28 -16.99 3.03
CA GLN A 68 -10.55 -16.37 3.44
C GLN A 68 -10.25 -14.91 3.81
N ARG A 69 -11.20 -13.98 3.62
CA ARG A 69 -11.05 -12.57 4.01
C ARG A 69 -10.79 -12.51 5.52
N ASP A 70 -9.52 -12.61 5.88
CA ASP A 70 -9.04 -12.52 7.25
C ASP A 70 -8.83 -11.03 7.50
N GLU A 71 -9.64 -10.45 8.39
CA GLU A 71 -9.53 -9.06 8.80
C GLU A 71 -8.14 -8.75 9.38
N GLU A 72 -7.38 -9.77 9.80
CA GLU A 72 -5.99 -9.62 10.24
C GLU A 72 -4.95 -9.65 9.11
N ASN A 73 -5.30 -10.13 7.91
CA ASN A 73 -4.36 -10.23 6.77
C ASN A 73 -4.58 -9.12 5.71
N THR A 74 -4.89 -7.91 6.16
CA THR A 74 -4.99 -6.71 5.29
C THR A 74 -3.66 -6.34 4.65
N ARG A 75 -2.55 -6.90 5.14
CA ARG A 75 -1.20 -6.57 4.70
C ARG A 75 -0.93 -6.96 3.25
N GLN A 76 -1.34 -8.16 2.83
CA GLN A 76 -1.16 -8.60 1.44
C GLN A 76 -1.99 -7.73 0.49
N LEU A 77 -3.21 -7.40 0.92
CA LEU A 77 -4.12 -6.53 0.18
C LEU A 77 -3.54 -5.10 0.03
N GLN A 78 -2.98 -4.56 1.11
CA GLN A 78 -2.26 -3.29 1.07
C GLN A 78 -1.12 -3.32 0.04
N LEU A 79 -0.24 -4.32 0.11
CA LEU A 79 0.92 -4.42 -0.80
C LEU A 79 0.47 -4.52 -2.25
N HIS A 80 -0.57 -5.30 -2.53
CA HIS A 80 -1.16 -5.40 -3.86
C HIS A 80 -1.68 -4.05 -4.37
N PHE A 81 -2.36 -3.25 -3.53
CA PHE A 81 -2.79 -1.91 -3.91
C PHE A 81 -1.64 -0.91 -4.06
N LEU A 82 -0.55 -1.08 -3.30
CA LEU A 82 0.66 -0.26 -3.48
C LEU A 82 1.34 -0.56 -4.83
N GLU A 83 1.33 -1.82 -5.28
CA GLU A 83 1.82 -2.21 -6.61
C GLU A 83 0.97 -1.64 -7.74
N MET A 84 -0.36 -1.57 -7.55
CA MET A 84 -1.29 -0.94 -8.50
C MET A 84 -1.36 0.59 -8.36
N ARG A 85 -0.43 1.21 -7.63
CA ARG A 85 -0.44 2.66 -7.44
C ARG A 85 -0.34 3.36 -8.80
N GLY A 86 -1.18 4.35 -9.00
CA GLY A 86 -1.24 5.13 -10.21
C GLY A 86 -2.11 4.53 -11.32
N GLU A 87 -2.63 3.31 -11.14
CA GLU A 87 -3.63 2.75 -12.05
C GLU A 87 -5.00 3.40 -11.85
N ILE A 88 -5.77 3.47 -12.94
CA ILE A 88 -7.17 3.93 -12.91
C ILE A 88 -8.04 2.72 -12.60
N VAL A 89 -8.87 2.86 -11.56
CA VAL A 89 -9.72 1.78 -11.06
C VAL A 89 -11.14 2.25 -10.78
N SER A 90 -12.06 1.30 -10.82
CA SER A 90 -13.42 1.41 -10.32
C SER A 90 -13.55 0.56 -9.06
N ALA A 91 -13.85 1.19 -7.93
CA ALA A 91 -14.03 0.55 -6.63
C ALA A 91 -15.52 0.49 -6.27
N ASP A 92 -16.01 -0.74 -6.08
CA ASP A 92 -17.35 -1.01 -5.58
C ASP A 92 -17.28 -1.12 -4.04
N ILE A 93 -18.08 -0.32 -3.34
CA ILE A 93 -18.10 -0.19 -1.89
C ILE A 93 -19.46 -0.61 -1.38
N ILE A 94 -19.48 -1.44 -0.34
CA ILE A 94 -20.68 -1.87 0.35
C ILE A 94 -20.80 -1.16 1.71
N CYS A 95 -22.02 -0.78 2.06
CA CYS A 95 -22.32 -0.01 3.27
C CYS A 95 -23.58 -0.62 3.88
N GLU A 96 -23.48 -1.16 5.09
CA GLU A 96 -24.59 -1.85 5.76
C GLU A 96 -25.58 -0.82 6.34
N CYS A 97 -26.85 -0.92 5.98
CA CYS A 97 -27.90 -0.03 6.48
C CYS A 97 -28.91 -0.82 7.29
N GLU A 98 -29.25 -0.29 8.47
CA GLU A 98 -30.45 -0.69 9.19
C GLU A 98 -31.69 -0.15 8.48
N SER A 99 -32.78 -0.92 8.50
CA SER A 99 -33.95 -0.84 7.60
C SER A 99 -34.91 0.35 7.85
N GLY A 100 -34.40 1.51 8.27
CA GLY A 100 -35.20 2.69 8.65
C GLY A 100 -35.28 3.82 7.63
N ASP A 101 -34.21 4.12 6.87
CA ASP A 101 -34.05 5.42 6.21
C ASP A 101 -33.70 5.31 4.70
N ALA A 102 -34.59 4.69 3.91
CA ALA A 102 -34.43 4.63 2.46
C ALA A 102 -35.13 5.81 1.76
N GLU A 103 -34.42 6.94 1.61
CA GLU A 103 -34.73 7.92 0.55
C GLU A 103 -34.10 7.49 -0.78
N GLU A 104 -34.87 7.68 -1.84
CA GLU A 104 -34.82 7.04 -3.16
C GLU A 104 -33.58 7.43 -4.01
N SER A 105 -32.42 6.77 -3.91
CA SER A 105 -31.33 6.95 -4.91
C SER A 105 -30.25 5.87 -5.02
N SER A 106 -30.38 4.67 -4.43
CA SER A 106 -29.29 3.66 -4.47
C SER A 106 -29.75 2.28 -4.92
N ASN A 107 -28.89 1.58 -5.67
CA ASN A 107 -29.07 0.17 -6.06
C ASN A 107 -28.98 -0.72 -4.82
N ILE A 108 -30.14 -1.10 -4.24
CA ILE A 108 -30.25 -1.93 -3.04
C ILE A 108 -30.24 -3.41 -3.44
N LEU A 109 -29.34 -4.20 -2.86
CA LEU A 109 -29.38 -5.67 -2.92
C LEU A 109 -30.10 -6.20 -1.68
N GLN A 110 -31.18 -6.96 -1.88
CA GLN A 110 -31.95 -7.59 -0.79
C GLN A 110 -31.48 -9.03 -0.62
N ASN A 111 -30.79 -9.31 0.50
CA ASN A 111 -30.69 -10.65 1.06
C ASN A 111 -31.13 -10.55 2.52
N ASP A 112 -32.09 -11.39 2.91
CA ASP A 112 -32.76 -11.48 4.21
C ASP A 112 -32.26 -10.54 5.33
N ARG A 113 -33.05 -9.48 5.58
CA ARG A 113 -33.02 -8.52 6.71
C ARG A 113 -31.97 -7.40 6.73
N ILE A 114 -30.92 -7.41 5.91
CA ILE A 114 -29.92 -6.33 5.87
C ILE A 114 -29.98 -5.62 4.51
N MET A 115 -30.18 -4.29 4.52
CA MET A 115 -30.10 -3.49 3.30
C MET A 115 -28.67 -3.03 3.10
N PHE A 116 -28.12 -3.21 1.91
CA PHE A 116 -26.80 -2.69 1.57
C PHE A 116 -26.91 -1.55 0.56
N ARG A 117 -26.21 -0.44 0.84
CA ARG A 117 -25.97 0.62 -0.14
C ARG A 117 -24.66 0.34 -0.86
N ASN A 118 -24.74 0.26 -2.18
CA ASN A 118 -23.57 0.10 -3.04
C ASN A 118 -23.15 1.44 -3.65
N PHE A 119 -21.88 1.78 -3.52
CA PHE A 119 -21.26 2.93 -4.18
C PHE A 119 -20.21 2.46 -5.17
N CYS A 120 -20.18 3.08 -6.35
CA CYS A 120 -19.16 2.82 -7.36
C CYS A 120 -18.32 4.11 -7.52
N LEU A 121 -17.03 4.05 -7.18
CA LEU A 121 -16.12 5.19 -7.23
C LEU A 121 -14.99 4.91 -8.21
N ASN A 122 -14.83 5.81 -9.18
CA ASN A 122 -13.72 5.73 -10.13
C ASN A 122 -12.62 6.72 -9.74
N GLY A 123 -11.36 6.37 -9.99
CA GLY A 123 -10.23 7.29 -9.84
C GLY A 123 -8.88 6.58 -9.92
N LYS A 124 -7.81 7.31 -9.63
CA LYS A 124 -6.44 6.80 -9.68
C LYS A 124 -6.02 6.32 -8.30
N ILE A 125 -5.51 5.09 -8.16
CA ILE A 125 -4.96 4.63 -6.89
C ILE A 125 -3.79 5.54 -6.52
N ALA A 126 -3.88 6.18 -5.37
CA ALA A 126 -2.86 7.10 -4.90
C ALA A 126 -1.96 6.44 -3.85
N ASN A 127 -2.57 5.69 -2.92
CA ASN A 127 -1.88 5.04 -1.83
C ASN A 127 -2.77 3.95 -1.20
N ALA A 128 -2.17 3.08 -0.39
CA ALA A 128 -2.85 2.09 0.42
C ALA A 128 -2.21 1.98 1.81
N GLY A 129 -3.04 2.11 2.84
CA GLY A 129 -2.64 2.02 4.24
C GLY A 129 -2.89 0.63 4.83
N ARG A 130 -2.84 0.53 6.15
CA ARG A 130 -3.09 -0.74 6.86
C ARG A 130 -4.53 -1.24 6.69
N ASP A 131 -5.47 -0.31 6.65
CA ASP A 131 -6.92 -0.53 6.76
C ASP A 131 -7.72 0.24 5.70
N PHE A 132 -7.05 0.96 4.80
CA PHE A 132 -7.70 1.80 3.80
C PHE A 132 -7.03 1.79 2.42
N LEU A 133 -7.83 2.09 1.39
CA LEU A 133 -7.41 2.44 0.05
C LEU A 133 -7.63 3.94 -0.20
N GLN A 134 -6.63 4.63 -0.73
CA GLN A 134 -6.77 6.00 -1.19
C GLN A 134 -6.87 6.04 -2.72
N ILE A 135 -7.99 6.57 -3.21
CA ILE A 135 -8.23 6.83 -4.63
C ILE A 135 -8.34 8.35 -4.82
N ASN A 136 -7.52 8.91 -5.72
CA ASN A 136 -7.62 10.31 -6.08
C ASN A 136 -8.58 10.49 -7.26
N GLN A 137 -9.54 11.39 -7.06
CA GLN A 137 -10.42 11.94 -8.08
C GLN A 137 -9.98 13.37 -8.39
N ASN A 138 -10.42 13.96 -9.51
CA ASN A 138 -10.02 15.31 -9.89
C ASN A 138 -10.23 16.32 -8.73
N GLY A 139 -9.12 16.78 -8.12
CA GLY A 139 -9.10 17.72 -7.00
C GLY A 139 -9.57 17.19 -5.64
N SER A 140 -9.71 15.87 -5.46
CA SER A 140 -10.15 15.26 -4.19
C SER A 140 -9.49 13.91 -3.92
N ALA A 141 -9.27 13.59 -2.64
CA ALA A 141 -8.82 12.28 -2.21
C ALA A 141 -9.98 11.54 -1.55
N VAL A 142 -10.22 10.31 -1.97
CA VAL A 142 -11.23 9.42 -1.41
C VAL A 142 -10.52 8.32 -0.63
N PHE A 143 -10.93 8.11 0.62
CA PHE A 143 -10.45 7.05 1.50
C PHE A 143 -11.55 6.02 1.69
N ILE A 144 -11.25 4.77 1.38
CA ILE A 144 -12.19 3.64 1.44
C ILE A 144 -11.63 2.63 2.42
N LEU A 145 -12.39 2.27 3.44
CA LEU A 145 -11.97 1.23 4.39
C LEU A 145 -12.05 -0.15 3.72
N TYR A 146 -11.08 -1.03 4.01
CA TYR A 146 -11.05 -2.36 3.41
C TYR A 146 -12.28 -3.22 3.75
N LYS A 147 -12.80 -3.09 4.97
CA LYS A 147 -14.04 -3.79 5.38
C LYS A 147 -15.23 -3.49 4.48
N ASN A 148 -15.27 -2.29 3.90
CA ASN A 148 -16.35 -1.82 3.04
C ASN A 148 -16.02 -2.00 1.54
N LEU A 149 -14.81 -2.42 1.19
CA LEU A 149 -14.40 -2.60 -0.20
C LEU A 149 -14.91 -3.95 -0.73
N LEU A 150 -15.87 -3.93 -1.63
CA LEU A 150 -16.46 -5.14 -2.20
C LEU A 150 -15.59 -5.70 -3.33
N SER A 151 -15.24 -4.85 -4.29
CA SER A 151 -14.35 -5.21 -5.40
C SER A 151 -13.65 -4.00 -5.99
N ILE A 152 -12.49 -4.24 -6.60
CA ILE A 152 -11.79 -3.26 -7.43
C ILE A 152 -11.67 -3.82 -8.84
N LYS A 153 -11.84 -2.99 -9.85
CA LYS A 153 -11.65 -3.35 -11.25
C LYS A 153 -10.73 -2.32 -11.88
N LYS A 154 -9.68 -2.79 -12.56
CA LYS A 154 -8.84 -1.94 -13.39
C LYS A 154 -9.64 -1.49 -14.59
N ASP A 155 -9.58 -0.19 -14.90
CA ASP A 155 -10.14 0.32 -16.15
C ASP A 155 -9.11 0.06 -17.26
N ASP A 156 -9.53 -0.57 -18.37
CA ASP A 156 -8.64 -1.01 -19.47
C ASP A 156 -8.03 0.17 -20.29
N CYS A 157 -8.04 1.37 -19.73
CA CYS A 157 -7.40 2.54 -20.31
C CYS A 157 -5.88 2.35 -20.34
N LYS A 158 -5.35 2.23 -21.56
CA LYS A 158 -3.98 1.89 -21.94
C LYS A 158 -2.94 2.98 -21.63
N GLU A 159 -2.88 3.45 -20.40
CA GLU A 159 -1.72 4.18 -19.90
C GLU A 159 -0.98 3.28 -18.90
N GLU A 160 -0.20 2.34 -19.46
CA GLU A 160 0.82 1.64 -18.68
C GLU A 160 1.86 2.68 -18.26
N PHE A 161 1.71 3.20 -17.04
CA PHE A 161 2.84 3.77 -16.33
C PHE A 161 3.61 2.58 -15.77
N GLU A 162 4.79 2.30 -16.33
CA GLU A 162 5.79 1.50 -15.63
C GLU A 162 6.12 2.24 -14.34
N LEU A 163 5.56 1.78 -13.23
CA LEU A 163 6.10 2.12 -11.94
C LEU A 163 7.46 1.43 -11.87
N ASP A 164 8.53 2.24 -11.82
CA ASP A 164 9.81 1.73 -11.36
C ASP A 164 9.56 1.08 -9.99
N PRO A 165 9.86 -0.22 -9.84
CA PRO A 165 9.68 -0.89 -8.58
C PRO A 165 10.49 -0.12 -7.53
N GLU A 166 9.84 0.35 -6.45
CA GLU A 166 10.45 1.27 -5.46
C GLU A 166 11.81 0.77 -4.90
N PHE A 167 12.14 -0.52 -5.09
CA PHE A 167 13.36 -1.17 -4.60
C PHE A 167 14.26 -1.87 -5.62
N ILE A 168 13.83 -2.06 -6.87
CA ILE A 168 14.67 -2.77 -7.86
C ILE A 168 15.94 -1.97 -8.15
N ASP A 169 15.85 -0.63 -8.10
CA ASP A 169 16.98 0.31 -8.17
C ASP A 169 17.19 1.13 -6.88
N ALA A 170 16.78 0.60 -5.72
CA ALA A 170 17.08 1.25 -4.44
C ALA A 170 18.59 1.56 -4.35
N GLU A 171 18.93 2.85 -4.28
CA GLU A 171 20.31 3.31 -4.24
C GLU A 171 21.10 2.52 -3.20
N LYS A 172 22.36 2.23 -3.50
CA LYS A 172 23.28 1.47 -2.64
C LYS A 172 23.27 1.94 -1.17
N ASN A 173 23.13 3.24 -0.95
CA ASN A 173 23.02 3.83 0.39
C ASN A 173 21.68 3.53 1.05
N LEU A 174 20.57 3.55 0.31
CA LEU A 174 19.23 3.20 0.78
C LEU A 174 19.19 1.75 1.29
N ARG A 175 19.70 0.79 0.48
CA ARG A 175 19.79 -0.62 0.88
C ARG A 175 20.62 -0.82 2.15
N ARG A 176 21.73 -0.08 2.28
CA ARG A 176 22.58 -0.14 3.48
C ARG A 176 21.87 0.41 4.71
N GLN A 177 21.17 1.53 4.59
CA GLN A 177 20.40 2.10 5.71
C GLN A 177 19.29 1.15 6.16
N LEU A 178 18.60 0.51 5.22
CA LEU A 178 17.57 -0.49 5.53
C LEU A 178 18.17 -1.74 6.19
N ALA A 179 19.35 -2.21 5.77
CA ALA A 179 19.95 -3.40 6.35
C ALA A 179 20.53 -3.19 7.76
N PHE A 180 21.17 -2.04 8.01
CA PHE A 180 21.93 -1.81 9.25
C PHE A 180 21.26 -0.85 10.23
N ASN A 181 20.40 0.05 9.75
CA ASN A 181 19.75 1.09 10.54
C ASN A 181 18.23 1.09 10.36
N PHE A 182 17.63 -0.09 10.12
CA PHE A 182 16.21 -0.22 9.74
C PHE A 182 15.27 0.61 10.59
N GLY A 183 15.28 0.43 11.92
CA GLY A 183 14.35 1.09 12.82
C GLY A 183 14.43 2.62 12.76
N GLU A 184 15.63 3.17 12.90
CA GLU A 184 15.85 4.62 12.85
C GLU A 184 15.57 5.20 11.45
N PHE A 185 15.94 4.47 10.40
CA PHE A 185 15.79 4.95 9.03
C PHE A 185 14.32 4.93 8.57
N VAL A 186 13.61 3.84 8.85
CA VAL A 186 12.19 3.70 8.49
C VAL A 186 11.31 4.63 9.32
N SER A 187 11.54 4.75 10.63
CA SER A 187 10.73 5.62 11.51
C SER A 187 10.81 7.11 11.15
N LYS A 188 11.85 7.55 10.44
CA LYS A 188 11.99 8.94 9.98
C LYS A 188 11.26 9.23 8.66
N ASN A 189 10.73 8.22 7.97
CA ASN A 189 10.13 8.40 6.65
C ASN A 189 8.72 7.76 6.59
N PRO A 190 7.64 8.56 6.47
CA PRO A 190 6.27 8.05 6.49
C PRO A 190 5.96 7.09 5.33
N ASN A 191 6.60 7.26 4.17
CA ASN A 191 6.41 6.33 3.05
C ASN A 191 6.97 4.94 3.39
N PHE A 192 8.13 4.88 4.06
CA PHE A 192 8.67 3.60 4.52
C PHE A 192 7.88 3.01 5.68
N ILE A 193 7.36 3.84 6.59
CA ILE A 193 6.44 3.34 7.63
C ILE A 193 5.23 2.67 6.97
N ASN A 194 4.61 3.34 5.99
CA ASN A 194 3.47 2.77 5.28
C ASN A 194 3.84 1.49 4.53
N LEU A 195 4.97 1.52 3.83
CA LEU A 195 5.46 0.38 3.07
C LEU A 195 5.76 -0.82 3.97
N PHE A 196 6.39 -0.66 5.14
CA PHE A 196 6.84 -1.78 5.98
C PHE A 196 5.85 -2.20 7.07
N PHE A 197 5.02 -1.29 7.56
CA PHE A 197 4.10 -1.55 8.68
C PHE A 197 2.64 -1.28 8.34
N GLY A 198 2.38 -0.46 7.32
CA GLY A 198 1.05 0.06 7.04
C GLY A 198 0.69 1.18 7.99
N ILE A 199 0.32 2.33 7.44
CA ILE A 199 -0.18 3.46 8.23
C ILE A 199 -1.70 3.28 8.39
N PRO A 200 -2.24 3.38 9.62
CA PRO A 200 -3.68 3.33 9.83
C PRO A 200 -4.36 4.61 9.32
N LEU A 201 -5.64 4.51 8.98
CA LEU A 201 -6.40 5.61 8.40
C LEU A 201 -6.35 6.89 9.24
N PHE A 202 -6.51 6.79 10.57
CA PHE A 202 -6.52 7.95 11.46
C PHE A 202 -5.24 8.78 11.36
N PHE A 203 -4.08 8.10 11.30
CA PHE A 203 -2.78 8.75 11.19
C PHE A 203 -2.63 9.45 9.84
N MET A 204 -3.11 8.82 8.77
CA MET A 204 -3.13 9.44 7.43
C MET A 204 -4.07 10.65 7.38
N LEU A 205 -5.24 10.58 8.04
CA LEU A 205 -6.20 11.67 8.08
C LEU A 205 -5.72 12.88 8.88
N GLY A 206 -4.81 12.70 9.84
CA GLY A 206 -4.21 13.78 10.62
C GLY A 206 -3.58 14.90 9.78
N GLN A 207 -3.06 14.59 8.59
CA GLN A 207 -2.51 15.62 7.68
C GLN A 207 -3.59 16.49 7.01
N PHE A 208 -4.86 16.06 7.04
CA PHE A 208 -5.99 16.77 6.46
C PHE A 208 -6.80 17.54 7.52
N CYS A 209 -6.32 17.61 8.76
CA CYS A 209 -6.92 18.49 9.78
C CYS A 209 -6.99 19.94 9.26
N GLY A 210 -8.15 20.57 9.39
CA GLY A 210 -8.46 21.89 8.85
C GLY A 210 -8.93 21.90 7.39
N LYS A 211 -9.07 20.73 6.73
CA LYS A 211 -9.63 20.62 5.37
C LYS A 211 -11.11 20.27 5.40
N ASP A 212 -11.79 20.65 4.32
CA ASP A 212 -13.20 20.28 4.11
C ASP A 212 -13.30 18.84 3.62
N ILE A 213 -14.10 18.06 4.34
CA ILE A 213 -14.33 16.66 4.04
C ILE A 213 -15.82 16.34 4.00
N VAL A 214 -16.14 15.28 3.27
CA VAL A 214 -17.46 14.65 3.28
C VAL A 214 -17.28 13.22 3.72
N ILE A 215 -18.00 12.84 4.76
CA ILE A 215 -18.05 11.48 5.28
C ILE A 215 -19.37 10.86 4.84
N VAL A 216 -19.30 9.70 4.22
CA VAL A 216 -20.48 8.95 3.80
C VAL A 216 -20.62 7.75 4.71
N THR A 217 -21.80 7.64 5.30
CA THR A 217 -22.22 6.58 6.22
C THR A 217 -23.46 5.90 5.67
N ALA A 218 -23.89 4.83 6.34
CA ALA A 218 -25.16 4.18 6.07
C ALA A 218 -26.36 5.14 6.19
N GLN A 219 -26.32 6.04 7.18
CA GLN A 219 -27.41 6.96 7.52
C GLN A 219 -27.45 8.19 6.61
N GLY A 220 -26.34 8.53 5.94
CA GLY A 220 -26.28 9.68 5.04
C GLY A 220 -24.89 10.28 4.88
N GLN A 221 -24.84 11.55 4.48
CA GLN A 221 -23.60 12.27 4.22
C GLN A 221 -23.42 13.43 5.20
N PHE A 222 -22.27 13.46 5.87
CA PHE A 222 -21.86 14.54 6.76
C PHE A 222 -20.80 15.40 6.08
N LYS A 223 -21.06 16.70 5.96
CA LYS A 223 -20.12 17.67 5.39
C LYS A 223 -19.62 18.61 6.49
N GLY A 224 -18.32 18.86 6.52
CA GLY A 224 -17.71 19.76 7.49
C GLY A 224 -16.21 19.86 7.30
N THR A 225 -15.57 20.61 8.18
CA THR A 225 -14.12 20.72 8.27
C THR A 225 -13.62 19.73 9.31
N LEU A 226 -12.59 18.95 8.96
CA LEU A 226 -11.96 17.99 9.86
C LEU A 226 -11.24 18.72 11.00
N SER A 227 -11.64 18.53 12.25
CA SER A 227 -10.98 19.17 13.41
C SER A 227 -10.02 18.27 14.16
N GLY A 228 -10.30 16.98 14.21
CA GLY A 228 -9.55 15.99 14.98
C GLY A 228 -9.83 14.59 14.47
N VAL A 229 -8.87 13.70 14.66
CA VAL A 229 -8.97 12.28 14.31
C VAL A 229 -8.24 11.51 15.40
N ASP A 230 -8.94 10.55 16.00
CA ASP A 230 -8.41 9.61 16.97
C ASP A 230 -8.40 8.20 16.37
N GLU A 231 -7.96 7.18 17.12
CA GLU A 231 -7.82 5.82 16.59
C GLU A 231 -9.13 5.25 16.03
N ASP A 232 -10.25 5.53 16.70
CA ASP A 232 -11.56 4.94 16.38
C ASP A 232 -12.58 5.97 15.86
N SER A 233 -12.25 7.26 15.87
CA SER A 233 -13.24 8.32 15.63
C SER A 233 -12.71 9.54 14.89
N ILE A 234 -13.66 10.29 14.35
CA ILE A 234 -13.44 11.48 13.54
C ILE A 234 -14.29 12.62 14.07
N GLU A 235 -13.66 13.77 14.27
CA GLU A 235 -14.34 14.99 14.63
C GLU A 235 -14.52 15.92 13.43
N LEU A 236 -15.76 16.30 13.18
CA LEU A 236 -16.15 17.25 12.15
C LEU A 236 -16.73 18.52 12.78
N VAL A 237 -16.40 19.67 12.22
CA VAL A 237 -17.02 20.96 12.57
C VAL A 237 -17.75 21.51 11.37
N ASN A 238 -19.02 21.86 11.54
CA ASN A 238 -19.79 22.59 10.53
C ASN A 238 -20.63 23.69 11.18
N LYS A 239 -21.48 24.36 10.38
CA LYS A 239 -22.35 25.46 10.85
C LYS A 239 -23.36 25.04 11.93
N LYS A 240 -23.71 23.75 12.00
CA LYS A 240 -24.65 23.16 12.98
C LYS A 240 -23.97 22.76 14.29
N GLY A 241 -22.63 22.69 14.33
CA GLY A 241 -21.86 22.34 15.52
C GLY A 241 -20.74 21.34 15.24
N LYS A 242 -20.28 20.69 16.31
CA LYS A 242 -19.32 19.59 16.27
C LYS A 242 -20.06 18.26 16.16
N PHE A 243 -19.57 17.38 15.30
CA PHE A 243 -20.05 16.01 15.10
C PHE A 243 -18.89 15.07 15.40
N HIS A 244 -19.21 13.97 16.08
CA HIS A 244 -18.28 12.89 16.37
C HIS A 244 -18.82 11.64 15.69
N LEU A 245 -17.98 10.95 14.91
CA LEU A 245 -18.35 9.79 14.11
C LEU A 245 -17.32 8.69 14.33
N GLU A 246 -17.77 7.46 14.54
CA GLU A 246 -16.90 6.29 14.68
C GLU A 246 -16.55 5.72 13.30
N PHE A 247 -15.32 5.23 13.11
CA PHE A 247 -14.90 4.61 11.84
C PHE A 247 -15.73 3.38 11.44
N ASP A 248 -16.44 2.78 12.39
CA ASP A 248 -17.37 1.67 12.16
C ASP A 248 -18.59 2.06 11.35
N GLU A 249 -19.03 3.30 11.45
CA GLU A 249 -20.18 3.81 10.71
C GLU A 249 -19.78 4.42 9.35
N VAL A 250 -18.48 4.62 9.13
CA VAL A 250 -17.96 5.27 7.93
C VAL A 250 -17.81 4.27 6.80
N CYS A 251 -18.45 4.57 5.67
CA CYS A 251 -18.34 3.78 4.45
C CYS A 251 -17.15 4.25 3.61
N TYR A 252 -17.09 5.56 3.33
CA TYR A 252 -15.90 6.20 2.75
C TYR A 252 -15.83 7.69 3.09
N LEU A 253 -14.64 8.27 2.96
CA LEU A 253 -14.39 9.69 3.18
C LEU A 253 -13.90 10.35 1.91
N LYS A 254 -14.24 11.63 1.71
CA LYS A 254 -13.76 12.43 0.59
C LYS A 254 -13.24 13.77 1.08
N VAL A 255 -11.96 14.03 0.85
CA VAL A 255 -11.29 15.30 1.15
C VAL A 255 -11.26 16.15 -0.12
N PHE A 256 -11.68 17.41 -0.02
CA PHE A 256 -11.76 18.33 -1.16
C PHE A 256 -10.62 19.35 -1.16
N ASN A 257 -10.48 20.05 -2.29
CA ASN A 257 -9.59 21.20 -2.45
C ASN A 257 -8.11 20.86 -2.17
N LEU A 258 -7.68 19.68 -2.60
CA LEU A 258 -6.28 19.31 -2.65
C LEU A 258 -5.67 20.04 -3.87
N LYS A 259 -5.07 21.19 -3.60
CA LYS A 259 -4.26 21.95 -4.56
C LYS A 259 -2.84 21.42 -4.57
#